data_AF-A0A643K928-F1
#
_entry.id   AF-A0A643K928-F1
#
_cell.length_a   1.000
_cell.length_b   1.000
_cell.length_c   1.000
_cell.angle_alpha   90.00
_cell.angle_beta   90.00
_cell.angle_gamma   90.00
#
_symmetry.space_group_name_H-M   'P 1'
#
loop_
_entity.id
_entity.type
_entity.pdbx_description
1 polymer ?
#
loop_
_entity_poly.entity_id
_entity_poly.type
_entity_poly.pdbx_seq_one_letter_code
_entity_poly.pdbx_strand_id
1 'polypeptide(L)'
;MSDFLDSLRDDHETPLSRLGSSKALFAVTGGDMNGDAVRSAAAAEAAAATDLFDSWVATESNDDAADLFSDLADTAREHAETVAADADTDADAPAIYAVLDEFETTDERLGGALARALVSLKAVEQMVGFFIGDADPKAANTFRTLKTDLQAQLDTLEDAVDELAGDEDAARDAADAVVEAAYDEYVETLEGMGIKPKNVC
;
A
#
# COMPACT_ATOMS: atom_id res chain seq x y z
N MET A 1 6.85 -9.18 -19.93
CA MET A 1 7.20 -7.80 -19.66
C MET A 1 6.25 -6.91 -20.42
N SER A 2 5.01 -6.96 -19.95
CA SER A 2 4.07 -5.85 -20.05
C SER A 2 4.71 -4.61 -19.44
N ASP A 3 4.11 -3.49 -19.79
CA ASP A 3 4.41 -2.16 -19.29
C ASP A 3 3.34 -1.77 -18.25
N PHE A 4 2.71 -2.75 -17.60
CA PHE A 4 1.49 -2.57 -16.81
C PHE A 4 1.74 -1.59 -15.65
N LEU A 5 2.81 -1.81 -14.87
CA LEU A 5 3.15 -0.97 -13.73
C LEU A 5 3.54 0.44 -14.16
N ASP A 6 4.31 0.56 -15.24
CA ASP A 6 4.73 1.85 -15.76
C ASP A 6 3.55 2.64 -16.35
N SER A 7 2.64 1.95 -17.05
CA SER A 7 1.40 2.56 -17.53
C SER A 7 0.47 2.99 -16.39
N LEU A 8 0.34 2.19 -15.32
CA LEU A 8 -0.42 2.57 -14.13
C LEU A 8 0.19 3.80 -13.44
N ARG A 9 1.53 3.88 -13.37
CA ARG A 9 2.23 5.04 -12.81
C ARG A 9 2.01 6.30 -13.63
N ASP A 10 2.03 6.18 -14.96
CA ASP A 10 1.84 7.29 -15.88
C ASP A 10 0.40 7.82 -15.80
N ASP A 11 -0.60 6.93 -15.82
CA ASP A 11 -2.01 7.33 -15.75
C ASP A 11 -2.36 7.97 -14.39
N HIS A 12 -1.72 7.52 -13.30
CA HIS A 12 -1.91 8.06 -11.96
C HIS A 12 -0.76 8.95 -11.46
N GLU A 13 -0.01 9.60 -12.35
CA GLU A 13 1.17 10.40 -11.98
C GLU A 13 0.83 11.43 -10.89
N THR A 14 -0.28 12.16 -11.06
CA THR A 14 -0.66 13.22 -10.13
C THR A 14 -1.19 12.68 -8.80
N PRO A 15 -2.13 11.72 -8.76
CA PRO A 15 -2.50 11.04 -7.51
C PRO A 15 -1.28 10.48 -6.75
N LEU A 16 -0.42 9.72 -7.41
CA LEU A 16 0.76 9.11 -6.80
C LEU A 16 1.78 10.15 -6.31
N SER A 17 1.91 11.28 -7.01
CA SER A 17 2.73 12.41 -6.55
C SER A 17 2.20 13.02 -5.23
N ARG A 18 0.87 13.05 -5.06
CA ARG A 18 0.22 13.55 -3.83
C ARG A 18 0.36 12.56 -2.68
N LEU A 19 0.14 11.27 -2.95
CA LEU A 19 0.32 10.17 -2.00
C LEU A 19 1.79 10.03 -1.56
N GLY A 20 2.74 10.36 -2.43
CA GLY A 20 4.17 10.43 -2.10
C GLY A 20 4.63 11.75 -1.49
N SER A 21 3.74 12.56 -0.92
CA SER A 21 4.10 13.87 -0.36
C SER A 21 4.15 13.87 1.16
N SER A 22 4.84 14.85 1.75
CA SER A 22 4.87 15.01 3.21
C SER A 22 3.49 15.30 3.82
N LYS A 23 2.52 15.79 3.02
CA LYS A 23 1.13 15.93 3.46
C LYS A 23 0.41 14.60 3.55
N ALA A 24 0.79 13.61 2.75
CA ALA A 24 0.23 12.28 2.84
C ALA A 24 0.66 11.62 4.15
N LEU A 25 1.93 11.76 4.55
CA LEU A 25 2.37 11.31 5.87
C LEU A 25 1.62 12.01 7.00
N PHE A 26 1.42 13.33 6.90
CA PHE A 26 0.61 14.08 7.87
C PHE A 26 -0.84 13.57 7.95
N ALA A 27 -1.45 13.19 6.82
CA ALA A 27 -2.79 12.61 6.79
C ALA A 27 -2.83 11.23 7.46
N VAL A 28 -1.91 10.36 7.07
CA VAL A 28 -1.79 8.98 7.57
C VAL A 28 -1.54 8.92 9.08
N THR A 29 -0.86 9.91 9.65
CA THR A 29 -0.63 9.97 11.11
C THR A 29 -1.71 10.74 11.87
N GLY A 30 -2.84 11.09 11.24
CA GLY A 30 -3.90 11.88 11.87
C GLY A 30 -3.44 13.27 12.33
N GLY A 31 -2.39 13.80 11.69
CA GLY A 31 -1.73 15.06 12.04
C GLY A 31 -0.67 14.96 13.13
N ASP A 32 -0.59 13.84 13.85
CA ASP A 32 0.43 13.58 14.86
C ASP A 32 1.74 13.15 14.18
N MET A 33 2.53 14.12 13.72
CA MET A 33 3.81 13.90 13.04
C MET A 33 4.92 13.48 14.02
N ASN A 34 4.75 12.35 14.69
CA ASN A 34 5.70 11.76 15.63
C ASN A 34 5.99 10.29 15.28
N GLY A 35 7.08 9.74 15.79
CA GLY A 35 7.53 8.39 15.43
C GLY A 35 6.56 7.28 15.82
N ASP A 36 5.78 7.44 16.89
CA ASP A 36 4.82 6.43 17.34
C ASP A 36 3.61 6.38 16.40
N ALA A 37 3.08 7.52 15.99
CA ALA A 37 1.98 7.59 15.03
C ALA A 37 2.40 7.06 13.65
N VAL A 38 3.64 7.31 13.21
CA VAL A 38 4.18 6.73 11.97
C VAL A 38 4.27 5.20 12.06
N ARG A 39 4.77 4.67 13.18
CA ARG A 39 4.83 3.22 13.42
C ARG A 39 3.44 2.60 13.52
N SER A 40 2.50 3.25 14.19
CA SER A 40 1.12 2.79 14.32
C SER A 40 0.44 2.68 12.96
N ALA A 41 0.60 3.69 12.09
CA ALA A 41 0.04 3.65 10.74
C ALA A 41 0.63 2.53 9.89
N ALA A 42 1.95 2.32 9.97
CA ALA A 42 2.59 1.20 9.27
C ALA A 42 2.15 -0.17 9.81
N ALA A 43 1.93 -0.28 11.13
CA ALA A 43 1.42 -1.50 11.75
C ALA A 43 -0.01 -1.80 11.30
N ALA A 44 -0.89 -0.79 11.24
CA ALA A 44 -2.26 -0.94 10.78
C ALA A 44 -2.33 -1.38 9.31
N GLU A 45 -1.49 -0.79 8.45
CA GLU A 45 -1.38 -1.19 7.05
C GLU A 45 -0.91 -2.64 6.91
N ALA A 46 0.14 -3.04 7.62
CA ALA A 46 0.68 -4.39 7.57
C ALA A 46 -0.29 -5.45 8.14
N ALA A 47 -1.03 -5.11 9.19
CA ALA A 47 -2.08 -5.96 9.74
C ALA A 47 -3.23 -6.14 8.73
N ALA A 48 -3.70 -5.06 8.11
CA ALA A 48 -4.75 -5.11 7.11
C ALA A 48 -4.32 -5.90 5.86
N ALA A 49 -3.05 -5.77 5.43
CA ALA A 49 -2.48 -6.60 4.36
C ALA A 49 -2.49 -8.08 4.71
N THR A 50 -2.12 -8.43 5.94
CA THR A 50 -2.15 -9.82 6.42
C THR A 50 -3.56 -10.40 6.30
N ASP A 51 -4.53 -9.71 6.89
CA ASP A 51 -5.92 -10.17 6.91
C ASP A 51 -6.50 -10.31 5.49
N LEU A 52 -6.21 -9.33 4.62
CA LEU A 52 -6.63 -9.36 3.22
C LEU A 52 -6.06 -10.58 2.49
N PHE A 53 -4.73 -10.74 2.49
CA PHE A 53 -4.09 -11.81 1.73
C PHE A 53 -4.45 -13.19 2.28
N ASP A 54 -4.56 -13.36 3.60
CA ASP A 54 -5.05 -14.62 4.20
C ASP A 54 -6.48 -14.96 3.73
N SER A 55 -7.35 -13.95 3.57
CA SER A 55 -8.71 -14.14 3.05
C SER A 55 -8.73 -14.54 1.57
N TRP A 56 -7.85 -13.95 0.76
CA TRP A 56 -7.73 -14.29 -0.66
C TRP A 56 -7.17 -15.69 -0.84
N VAL A 57 -6.11 -16.07 -0.12
CA VAL A 57 -5.56 -17.44 -0.11
C VAL A 57 -6.64 -18.48 0.17
N ALA A 58 -7.55 -18.20 1.11
CA ALA A 58 -8.61 -19.14 1.49
C ALA A 58 -9.66 -19.37 0.39
N THR A 59 -9.76 -18.48 -0.60
CA THR A 59 -10.83 -18.46 -1.61
C THR A 59 -10.31 -18.49 -3.05
N GLU A 60 -9.00 -18.30 -3.24
CA GLU A 60 -8.37 -18.26 -4.55
C GLU A 60 -8.44 -19.62 -5.25
N SER A 61 -8.72 -19.57 -6.55
CA SER A 61 -8.91 -20.75 -7.40
C SER A 61 -7.67 -21.10 -8.23
N ASN A 62 -6.80 -20.12 -8.44
CA ASN A 62 -5.51 -20.29 -9.10
C ASN A 62 -4.42 -20.57 -8.04
N ASP A 63 -3.87 -21.78 -8.05
CA ASP A 63 -2.87 -22.24 -7.07
C ASP A 63 -1.61 -21.34 -7.05
N ASP A 64 -1.12 -20.89 -8.22
CA ASP A 64 0.08 -20.04 -8.30
C ASP A 64 -0.18 -18.65 -7.72
N ALA A 65 -1.38 -18.09 -7.94
CA ALA A 65 -1.79 -16.83 -7.32
C ALA A 65 -2.01 -16.98 -5.80
N ALA A 66 -2.55 -18.11 -5.35
CA ALA A 66 -2.72 -18.39 -3.93
C ALA A 66 -1.37 -18.49 -3.21
N ASP A 67 -0.37 -19.14 -3.81
CA ASP A 67 0.98 -19.21 -3.26
C ASP A 67 1.61 -17.80 -3.18
N LEU A 68 1.45 -16.98 -4.23
CA LEU A 68 1.91 -15.58 -4.21
C LEU A 68 1.24 -14.77 -3.08
N PHE A 69 -0.08 -14.86 -2.93
CA PHE A 69 -0.78 -14.15 -1.85
C PHE A 69 -0.35 -14.64 -0.47
N SER A 70 -0.03 -15.93 -0.30
CA SER A 70 0.54 -16.46 0.94
C SER A 70 1.89 -15.81 1.27
N ASP A 71 2.78 -15.67 0.28
CA ASP A 71 4.08 -15.02 0.47
C ASP A 71 3.93 -13.52 0.81
N LEU A 72 2.95 -12.84 0.21
CA LEU A 72 2.62 -11.46 0.55
C LEU A 72 2.08 -11.34 1.98
N ALA A 73 1.24 -12.28 2.43
CA ALA A 73 0.75 -12.35 3.80
C ALA A 73 1.88 -12.58 4.81
N ASP A 74 2.81 -13.49 4.51
CA ASP A 74 4.01 -13.76 5.31
C ASP A 74 4.85 -12.48 5.47
N THR A 75 5.13 -11.80 4.36
CA THR A 75 5.87 -10.53 4.38
C THR A 75 5.16 -9.46 5.20
N ALA A 76 3.83 -9.35 5.07
CA ALA A 76 3.03 -8.40 5.83
C ALA A 76 3.07 -8.68 7.34
N ARG A 77 3.03 -9.95 7.76
CA ARG A 77 3.19 -10.32 9.18
C ARG A 77 4.56 -9.94 9.72
N GLU A 78 5.63 -10.18 8.95
CA GLU A 78 6.98 -9.77 9.32
C GLU A 78 7.09 -8.24 9.44
N HIS A 79 6.46 -7.49 8.53
CA HIS A 79 6.41 -6.02 8.60
C HIS A 79 5.69 -5.56 9.86
N ALA A 80 4.51 -6.10 10.16
CA ALA A 80 3.72 -5.78 11.34
C ALA A 80 4.52 -6.02 12.64
N GLU A 81 5.14 -7.20 12.77
CA GLU A 81 5.99 -7.53 13.93
C GLU A 81 7.17 -6.56 14.06
N THR A 82 7.79 -6.18 12.95
CA THR A 82 8.96 -5.31 12.93
C THR A 82 8.62 -3.87 13.31
N VAL A 83 7.50 -3.32 12.82
CA VAL A 83 7.10 -1.92 13.07
C VAL A 83 6.36 -1.74 14.39
N ALA A 84 5.61 -2.75 14.83
CA ALA A 84 4.83 -2.72 16.08
C ALA A 84 5.66 -3.05 17.34
N ALA A 85 6.95 -3.41 17.19
CA ALA A 85 7.81 -3.88 18.28
C ALA A 85 7.83 -2.99 19.55
N ASP A 86 7.41 -1.72 19.45
CA ASP A 86 7.33 -0.77 20.56
C ASP A 86 6.16 0.24 20.46
N ALA A 87 5.14 0.02 19.62
CA ALA A 87 4.06 1.00 19.34
C ALA A 87 2.67 0.54 19.79
N ASP A 88 1.84 1.47 20.29
CA ASP A 88 0.39 1.25 20.42
C ASP A 88 -0.24 1.29 19.03
N THR A 89 -0.99 0.24 18.67
CA THR A 89 -1.61 0.09 17.36
C THR A 89 -3.07 0.53 17.42
N ASP A 90 -3.29 1.84 17.40
CA ASP A 90 -4.62 2.47 17.43
C ASP A 90 -5.01 3.12 16.10
N ALA A 91 -4.13 3.06 15.10
CA ALA A 91 -4.43 3.59 13.76
C ALA A 91 -5.43 2.67 13.02
N ASP A 92 -6.34 3.30 12.28
CA ASP A 92 -7.28 2.60 11.41
C ASP A 92 -6.56 2.03 10.17
N ALA A 93 -7.12 0.96 9.62
CA ALA A 93 -6.68 0.42 8.34
C ALA A 93 -6.95 1.45 7.21
N PRO A 94 -6.04 1.57 6.22
CA PRO A 94 -6.27 2.43 5.06
C PRO A 94 -7.56 2.07 4.30
N ALA A 95 -8.21 3.08 3.69
CA ALA A 95 -9.49 2.91 3.01
C ALA A 95 -9.43 1.95 1.81
N ILE A 96 -8.25 1.79 1.19
CA ILE A 96 -8.04 0.85 0.08
C ILE A 96 -8.44 -0.58 0.43
N TYR A 97 -8.38 -0.98 1.70
CA TYR A 97 -8.73 -2.35 2.11
C TYR A 97 -10.22 -2.64 1.98
N ALA A 98 -11.09 -1.61 2.06
CA ALA A 98 -12.50 -1.78 1.76
C ALA A 98 -12.74 -2.09 0.28
N VAL A 99 -11.95 -1.49 -0.63
CA VAL A 99 -12.02 -1.77 -2.07
C VAL A 99 -11.42 -3.14 -2.38
N LEU A 100 -10.27 -3.47 -1.79
CA LEU A 100 -9.60 -4.75 -2.01
C LEU A 100 -10.45 -5.94 -1.54
N ASP A 101 -11.21 -5.80 -0.45
CA ASP A 101 -12.09 -6.86 0.07
C ASP A 101 -13.24 -7.22 -0.91
N GLU A 102 -13.57 -6.32 -1.85
CA GLU A 102 -14.61 -6.56 -2.86
C GLU A 102 -14.10 -7.40 -4.05
N PHE A 103 -12.79 -7.60 -4.21
CA PHE A 103 -12.21 -8.30 -5.35
C PHE A 103 -12.31 -9.83 -5.22
N GLU A 104 -13.04 -10.46 -6.15
CA GLU A 104 -13.35 -11.89 -6.12
C GLU A 104 -12.53 -12.70 -7.13
N THR A 105 -12.11 -12.07 -8.24
CA THR A 105 -11.39 -12.76 -9.32
C THR A 105 -9.88 -12.64 -9.18
N THR A 106 -9.15 -13.62 -9.72
CA THR A 106 -7.68 -13.60 -9.74
C THR A 106 -7.15 -12.32 -10.41
N ASP A 107 -7.76 -11.89 -11.52
CA ASP A 107 -7.35 -10.72 -12.29
C ASP A 107 -7.45 -9.44 -11.45
N GLU A 108 -8.62 -9.20 -10.82
CA GLU A 108 -8.84 -8.05 -9.94
C GLU A 108 -7.88 -8.04 -8.75
N ARG A 109 -7.65 -9.21 -8.14
CA ARG A 109 -6.75 -9.35 -6.98
C ARG A 109 -5.30 -9.06 -7.33
N LEU A 110 -4.81 -9.52 -8.47
CA LEU A 110 -3.44 -9.26 -8.93
C LEU A 110 -3.24 -7.76 -9.20
N GLY A 111 -4.16 -7.13 -9.93
CA GLY A 111 -4.13 -5.69 -10.18
C GLY A 111 -4.24 -4.86 -8.89
N GLY A 112 -5.16 -5.24 -8.02
CA GLY A 112 -5.36 -4.60 -6.71
C GLY A 112 -4.14 -4.72 -5.80
N ALA A 113 -3.52 -5.91 -5.71
CA ALA A 113 -2.30 -6.13 -4.94
C ALA A 113 -1.13 -5.29 -5.45
N LEU A 114 -0.95 -5.20 -6.78
CA LEU A 114 0.08 -4.37 -7.40
C LEU A 114 -0.12 -2.90 -7.03
N ALA A 115 -1.34 -2.38 -7.16
CA ALA A 115 -1.67 -1.00 -6.81
C ALA A 115 -1.50 -0.73 -5.31
N ARG A 116 -1.89 -1.67 -4.43
CA ARG A 116 -1.63 -1.57 -2.99
C ARG A 116 -0.14 -1.46 -2.70
N ALA A 117 0.69 -2.35 -3.28
CA ALA A 117 2.13 -2.30 -3.09
C ALA A 117 2.73 -0.96 -3.56
N LEU A 118 2.22 -0.40 -4.67
CA LEU A 118 2.64 0.90 -5.19
C LEU A 118 2.28 2.06 -4.24
N VAL A 119 1.04 2.09 -3.72
CA VAL A 119 0.58 3.10 -2.76
C VAL A 119 1.36 3.00 -1.45
N SER A 120 1.52 1.79 -0.90
CA SER A 120 2.27 1.55 0.33
C SER A 120 3.74 1.91 0.17
N LEU A 121 4.33 1.70 -1.01
CA LEU A 121 5.69 2.18 -1.31
C LEU A 121 5.80 3.70 -1.20
N LYS A 122 4.81 4.46 -1.70
CA LYS A 122 4.79 5.94 -1.55
C LYS A 122 4.74 6.36 -0.09
N ALA A 123 3.93 5.69 0.73
CA ALA A 123 3.84 5.96 2.16
C ALA A 123 5.17 5.66 2.87
N VAL A 124 5.73 4.47 2.67
CA VAL A 124 6.99 4.04 3.31
C VAL A 124 8.18 4.93 2.90
N GLU A 125 8.22 5.43 1.66
CA GLU A 125 9.23 6.41 1.25
C GLU A 125 9.20 7.69 2.09
N GLN A 126 8.00 8.18 2.45
CA GLN A 126 7.87 9.32 3.36
C GLN A 126 8.27 8.97 4.79
N MET A 127 7.92 7.77 5.26
CA MET A 127 8.29 7.29 6.60
C MET A 127 9.81 7.17 6.76
N VAL A 128 10.53 6.67 5.74
CA VAL A 128 12.01 6.68 5.72
C VAL A 128 12.53 8.10 5.83
N GLY A 129 11.99 9.03 5.03
CA GLY A 129 12.37 10.45 5.07
C GLY A 129 12.15 11.09 6.44
N PHE A 130 11.03 10.76 7.09
CA PHE A 130 10.68 11.21 8.43
C PHE A 130 11.73 10.78 9.46
N PHE A 131 12.05 9.49 9.58
CA PHE A 131 13.01 9.01 10.59
C PHE A 131 14.46 9.45 10.32
N ILE A 132 14.82 9.71 9.06
CA ILE A 132 16.09 10.39 8.74
C ILE A 132 16.08 11.81 9.32
N GLY A 133 14.99 12.56 9.13
CA GLY A 133 14.83 13.91 9.66
C GLY A 133 14.77 13.98 11.19
N ASP A 134 14.19 12.94 11.81
CA ASP A 134 14.06 12.80 13.27
C ASP A 134 15.37 12.30 13.94
N ALA A 135 16.42 12.04 13.16
CA ALA A 135 17.68 11.49 13.62
C ALA A 135 17.56 10.12 14.31
N ASP A 136 16.62 9.29 13.85
CA ASP A 136 16.46 7.88 14.25
C ASP A 136 16.93 6.94 13.12
N PRO A 137 18.24 6.65 13.03
CA PRO A 137 18.78 5.79 11.98
C PRO A 137 18.33 4.33 12.11
N LYS A 138 17.91 3.89 13.31
CA LYS A 138 17.43 2.51 13.52
C LYS A 138 16.07 2.35 12.88
N ALA A 139 15.11 3.22 13.22
CA ALA A 139 13.79 3.23 12.60
C ALA A 139 13.89 3.48 11.08
N ALA A 140 14.73 4.42 10.65
CA ALA A 140 14.95 4.65 9.22
C ALA A 140 15.43 3.38 8.48
N ASN A 141 16.25 2.53 9.12
CA ASN A 141 16.66 1.26 8.52
C ASN A 141 15.53 0.23 8.49
N THR A 142 14.71 0.15 9.53
CA THR A 142 13.50 -0.67 9.52
C THR A 142 12.62 -0.34 8.32
N PHE A 143 12.28 0.93 8.11
CA PHE A 143 11.44 1.34 6.99
C PHE A 143 12.14 1.19 5.62
N ARG A 144 13.49 1.19 5.56
CA ARG A 144 14.20 0.83 4.32
C ARG A 144 14.04 -0.64 3.96
N THR A 145 13.98 -1.54 4.95
CA THR A 145 13.67 -2.95 4.70
C THR A 145 12.29 -3.09 4.10
N LEU A 146 11.26 -2.51 4.74
CA LEU A 146 9.89 -2.48 4.19
C LEU A 146 9.85 -1.94 2.75
N LYS A 147 10.59 -0.85 2.49
CA LYS A 147 10.72 -0.29 1.14
C LYS A 147 11.26 -1.32 0.15
N THR A 148 12.34 -2.00 0.49
CA THR A 148 12.96 -3.00 -0.39
C THR A 148 12.02 -4.17 -0.66
N ASP A 149 11.29 -4.63 0.36
CA ASP A 149 10.34 -5.73 0.20
C ASP A 149 9.17 -5.31 -0.71
N LEU A 150 8.61 -4.10 -0.52
CA LEU A 150 7.58 -3.56 -1.41
C LEU A 150 8.04 -3.40 -2.86
N GLN A 151 9.31 -3.04 -3.08
CA GLN A 151 9.88 -2.98 -4.43
C GLN A 151 9.96 -4.37 -5.07
N ALA A 152 10.39 -5.39 -4.31
CA ALA A 152 10.40 -6.77 -4.80
C ALA A 152 8.99 -7.32 -5.04
N GLN A 153 8.01 -6.93 -4.21
CA GLN A 153 6.60 -7.26 -4.43
C GLN A 153 6.09 -6.67 -5.73
N LEU A 154 6.40 -5.40 -6.05
CA LEU A 154 6.00 -4.79 -7.31
C LEU A 154 6.53 -5.56 -8.52
N ASP A 155 7.81 -5.92 -8.51
CA ASP A 155 8.42 -6.69 -9.61
C ASP A 155 7.72 -8.06 -9.76
N THR A 156 7.49 -8.75 -8.63
CA THR A 156 6.85 -10.08 -8.62
C THR A 156 5.38 -10.02 -9.05
N LEU A 157 4.63 -9.02 -8.61
CA LEU A 157 3.22 -8.83 -8.94
C LEU A 157 3.04 -8.41 -10.39
N GLU A 158 3.95 -7.60 -10.95
CA GLU A 158 3.93 -7.27 -12.37
C GLU A 158 4.13 -8.51 -13.24
N ASP A 159 5.12 -9.35 -12.90
CA ASP A 159 5.30 -10.64 -13.57
C ASP A 159 4.08 -11.55 -13.40
N ALA A 160 3.43 -11.55 -12.23
CA ALA A 160 2.22 -12.34 -11.99
C ALA A 160 1.01 -11.85 -12.79
N VAL A 161 0.82 -10.52 -12.95
CA VAL A 161 -0.20 -9.97 -13.85
C VAL A 161 0.04 -10.45 -15.28
N ASP A 162 1.29 -10.42 -15.76
CA ASP A 162 1.65 -10.89 -17.11
C ASP A 162 1.36 -12.39 -17.34
N GLU A 163 1.59 -13.21 -16.32
CA GLU A 163 1.57 -14.66 -16.43
C GLU A 163 0.20 -15.27 -16.11
N LEU A 164 -0.50 -14.69 -15.13
CA LEU A 164 -1.68 -15.30 -14.53
C LEU A 164 -2.99 -14.57 -14.88
N ALA A 165 -2.95 -13.29 -15.26
CA ALA A 165 -4.16 -12.56 -15.59
C ALA A 165 -4.79 -13.09 -16.89
N GLY A 166 -6.07 -13.48 -16.81
CA GLY A 166 -6.87 -13.85 -17.96
C GLY A 166 -7.47 -12.64 -18.67
N ASP A 167 -7.77 -11.59 -17.91
CA ASP A 167 -8.29 -10.30 -18.35
C ASP A 167 -7.46 -9.15 -17.75
N GLU A 168 -6.52 -8.62 -18.54
CA GLU A 168 -5.65 -7.50 -18.13
C GLU A 168 -6.44 -6.20 -17.92
N ASP A 169 -7.59 -6.02 -18.59
CA ASP A 169 -8.45 -4.85 -18.38
C ASP A 169 -9.10 -4.90 -16.99
N ALA A 170 -9.53 -6.08 -16.54
CA ALA A 170 -10.07 -6.26 -15.19
C ALA A 170 -9.01 -6.02 -14.09
N ALA A 171 -7.78 -6.48 -14.31
CA ALA A 171 -6.66 -6.16 -13.42
C ALA A 171 -6.38 -4.65 -13.39
N ARG A 172 -6.46 -3.98 -14.54
CA ARG A 172 -6.26 -2.54 -14.64
C ARG A 172 -7.34 -1.75 -13.90
N ASP A 173 -8.62 -2.06 -14.14
CA ASP A 173 -9.74 -1.41 -13.47
C ASP A 173 -9.65 -1.56 -11.93
N ALA A 174 -9.25 -2.74 -11.45
CA ALA A 174 -9.02 -2.98 -10.03
C ALA A 174 -7.84 -2.16 -9.47
N ALA A 175 -6.73 -2.08 -10.22
CA ALA A 175 -5.58 -1.27 -9.85
C ALA A 175 -5.93 0.23 -9.77
N ASP A 176 -6.70 0.73 -10.74
CA ASP A 176 -7.17 2.12 -10.79
C ASP A 176 -8.05 2.44 -9.57
N ALA A 177 -9.01 1.57 -9.25
CA ALA A 177 -9.90 1.74 -8.10
C ALA A 177 -9.14 1.84 -6.77
N VAL A 178 -8.05 1.08 -6.60
CA VAL A 178 -7.20 1.13 -5.40
C VAL A 178 -6.45 2.46 -5.31
N VAL A 179 -5.89 2.96 -6.41
CA VAL A 179 -5.16 4.25 -6.40
C VAL A 179 -6.12 5.41 -6.15
N GLU A 180 -7.31 5.37 -6.76
CA GLU A 180 -8.37 6.37 -6.54
C GLU A 180 -8.83 6.38 -5.07
N ALA A 181 -9.09 5.21 -4.48
CA ALA A 181 -9.50 5.11 -3.08
C ALA A 181 -8.44 5.68 -2.11
N ALA A 182 -7.16 5.39 -2.36
CA ALA A 182 -6.06 5.97 -1.56
C ALA A 182 -6.03 7.50 -1.69
N TYR A 183 -6.23 8.01 -2.91
CA TYR A 183 -6.23 9.43 -3.18
C TYR A 183 -7.42 10.16 -2.54
N ASP A 184 -8.61 9.57 -2.61
CA ASP A 184 -9.82 10.10 -2.01
C ASP A 184 -9.69 10.16 -0.48
N GLU A 185 -9.20 9.08 0.16
CA GLU A 185 -8.90 9.10 1.60
C GLU A 185 -7.91 10.22 1.97
N TYR A 186 -6.86 10.40 1.17
CA TYR A 186 -5.90 11.49 1.36
C TYR A 186 -6.58 12.88 1.29
N VAL A 187 -7.49 13.08 0.32
CA VAL A 187 -8.21 14.34 0.16
C VAL A 187 -9.15 14.56 1.34
N GLU A 188 -10.02 13.60 1.64
CA GLU A 188 -11.02 13.68 2.69
C GLU A 188 -10.38 13.91 4.06
N THR A 189 -9.30 13.19 4.35
CA THR A 189 -8.56 13.31 5.61
C THR A 189 -7.96 14.71 5.77
N LEU A 190 -7.34 15.26 4.72
CA LEU A 190 -6.80 16.62 4.76
C LEU A 190 -7.90 17.68 4.87
N GLU A 191 -9.00 17.54 4.14
CA GLU A 191 -10.12 18.48 4.20
C GLU A 191 -10.79 18.45 5.58
N GLY A 192 -10.93 17.27 6.19
CA GLY A 192 -11.40 17.09 7.56
C GLY A 192 -10.52 17.80 8.59
N MET A 193 -9.22 17.92 8.32
CA MET A 193 -8.27 18.70 9.13
C MET A 193 -8.20 20.19 8.76
N GLY A 194 -9.06 20.68 7.84
CA GLY A 194 -9.09 22.06 7.40
C GLY A 194 -7.95 22.45 6.45
N ILE A 195 -7.22 21.47 5.91
CA ILE A 195 -6.18 21.66 4.91
C ILE A 195 -6.82 21.48 3.54
N LYS A 196 -6.67 22.46 2.64
CA LYS A 196 -7.12 22.30 1.25
C LYS A 196 -6.03 21.63 0.42
N PRO A 197 -6.13 20.33 0.10
CA PRO A 197 -5.22 19.73 -0.87
C PRO A 197 -5.42 20.42 -2.23
N LYS A 198 -4.38 20.37 -3.07
CA LYS A 198 -4.58 20.71 -4.48
C LYS A 198 -5.28 19.53 -5.12
N ASN A 199 -6.53 19.73 -5.52
CA ASN A 199 -7.30 18.76 -6.30
C ASN A 199 -6.51 18.39 -7.56
N VAL A 200 -6.56 17.12 -7.95
CA VAL A 200 -6.30 16.72 -9.34
C VAL A 200 -7.40 17.33 -10.19
N CYS A 201 -7.00 18.02 -11.26
CA CYS A 201 -7.89 18.54 -12.28
C CYS A 201 -7.75 17.67 -13.52
#